data_AF-A0A8C7J2R6-F1
#
_entry.id   AF-A0A8C7J2R6-F1
#
_cell.length_a   1.000
_cell.length_b   1.000
_cell.length_c   1.000
_cell.angle_alpha   90.00
_cell.angle_beta   90.00
_cell.angle_gamma   90.00
#
_symmetry.space_group_name_H-M   'P 1'
#
loop_
_entity.id
_entity.type
_entity.pdbx_description
1 polymer ?
#
loop_
_entity_poly.entity_id
_entity_poly.type
_entity_poly.pdbx_seq_one_letter_code
_entity_poly.pdbx_strand_id
1 'polypeptide(L)'
;MELWRHCAVWLIECRVLPESHRVTWDSAQVCELAQALRDGVLLCQLLNNLLPHAINLREINLRPQMSQVTHTHARLISAGW
;
A
#
# COMPACT_ATOMS: atom_id res chain seq x y z
N MET A 1 11.03 13.64 -15.06
CA MET A 1 9.78 13.22 -14.38
C MET A 1 9.97 11.80 -13.88
N GLU A 2 9.88 11.58 -12.57
CA GLU A 2 10.10 10.27 -11.96
C GLU A 2 8.88 9.36 -12.17
N LEU A 3 9.08 8.09 -12.53
CA LEU A 3 8.00 7.16 -12.89
C LEU A 3 6.97 7.00 -11.77
N TRP A 4 7.39 7.05 -10.51
CA TRP A 4 6.49 6.93 -9.36
C TRP A 4 5.49 8.09 -9.27
N ARG A 5 5.82 9.29 -9.78
CA ARG A 5 4.88 10.41 -9.85
C ARG A 5 3.80 10.17 -10.90
N HIS A 6 4.16 9.61 -12.07
CA HIS A 6 3.17 9.19 -13.05
C HIS A 6 2.27 8.07 -12.51
N CYS A 7 2.83 7.13 -11.74
CA CYS A 7 2.05 6.10 -11.06
C CYS A 7 1.05 6.72 -10.05
N ALA A 8 1.48 7.71 -9.26
CA ALA A 8 0.60 8.41 -8.33
C ALA A 8 -0.58 9.12 -9.03
N VAL A 9 -0.33 9.77 -10.16
CA VAL A 9 -1.38 10.39 -10.99
C VAL A 9 -2.35 9.35 -11.52
N TRP A 10 -1.84 8.25 -12.07
CA TRP A 10 -2.69 7.16 -12.59
C TRP A 10 -3.56 6.53 -11.49
N LEU A 11 -3.06 6.39 -10.26
CA LEU A 11 -3.85 5.92 -9.12
C LEU A 11 -5.00 6.87 -8.74
N ILE A 12 -4.82 8.19 -8.95
CA ILE A 12 -5.87 9.19 -8.75
C ILE A 12 -6.92 9.09 -9.86
N GLU A 13 -6.50 8.97 -11.12
CA GLU A 13 -7.39 8.74 -12.27
C GLU A 13 -8.22 7.47 -12.10
N CYS A 14 -7.61 6.41 -11.55
CA CYS A 14 -8.28 5.17 -11.20
C CYS A 14 -9.17 5.28 -9.95
N ARG A 15 -9.32 6.47 -9.34
CA ARG A 15 -10.12 6.72 -8.13
C ARG A 15 -9.71 5.88 -6.91
N VAL A 16 -8.43 5.53 -6.82
CA VAL A 16 -7.84 4.79 -5.69
C VAL A 16 -7.30 5.75 -4.63
N LEU A 17 -6.72 6.87 -5.08
CA LEU A 17 -6.24 7.94 -4.22
C LEU A 17 -7.04 9.23 -4.48
N PRO A 18 -7.31 10.06 -3.46
CA PRO A 18 -7.88 11.37 -3.67
C PRO A 18 -6.83 12.33 -4.27
N GLU A 19 -7.28 13.35 -5.02
CA GLU A 19 -6.40 14.39 -5.59
C GLU A 19 -5.61 15.16 -4.53
N SER A 20 -6.21 15.32 -3.33
CA SER A 20 -5.58 15.99 -2.18
C SER A 20 -4.61 15.10 -1.39
N HIS A 21 -4.33 13.87 -1.86
CA HIS A 21 -3.44 12.95 -1.14
C HIS A 21 -2.02 13.48 -1.10
N ARG A 22 -1.32 13.35 0.05
CA ARG A 22 0.06 13.84 0.28
C ARG A 22 1.09 13.43 -0.78
N VAL A 23 0.85 12.37 -1.54
CA VAL A 23 1.74 11.92 -2.63
C VAL A 23 1.76 12.88 -3.82
N THR A 24 0.79 13.80 -3.92
CA THR A 24 0.71 14.82 -4.97
C THR A 24 1.50 16.07 -4.64
N TRP A 25 1.99 16.21 -3.41
CA TRP A 25 2.75 17.39 -2.99
C TRP A 25 4.13 17.40 -3.65
N ASP A 26 4.65 18.59 -3.93
CA ASP A 26 5.98 18.73 -4.56
C ASP A 26 7.11 18.15 -3.71
N SER A 27 6.98 18.19 -2.39
CA SER A 27 7.93 17.62 -1.42
C SER A 27 7.75 16.12 -1.19
N ALA A 28 6.78 15.47 -1.84
CA ALA A 28 6.53 14.05 -1.65
C ALA A 28 7.71 13.20 -2.16
N GLN A 29 7.97 12.11 -1.45
CA GLN A 29 8.97 11.12 -1.80
C GLN A 29 8.31 9.80 -2.18
N VAL A 30 9.03 8.96 -2.92
CA VAL A 30 8.57 7.63 -3.32
C VAL A 30 8.15 6.76 -2.13
N CYS A 31 8.76 6.98 -0.94
CA CYS A 31 8.41 6.26 0.28
C CYS A 31 6.96 6.52 0.73
N GLU A 32 6.41 7.72 0.50
CA GLU A 32 5.02 8.06 0.86
C GLU A 32 4.02 7.29 -0.01
N LEU A 33 4.34 7.10 -1.29
CA LEU A 33 3.56 6.25 -2.20
C LEU A 33 3.66 4.78 -1.78
N ALA A 34 4.88 4.29 -1.48
CA ALA A 34 5.08 2.93 -1.03
C ALA A 34 4.33 2.64 0.28
N GLN A 35 4.32 3.59 1.22
CA GLN A 35 3.54 3.47 2.46
C GLN A 35 2.04 3.40 2.20
N ALA A 36 1.51 4.20 1.26
CA ALA A 36 0.09 4.18 0.92
C ALA A 36 -0.35 2.84 0.33
N LEU A 37 0.51 2.17 -0.43
CA LEU A 37 0.23 0.87 -1.06
C LEU A 37 0.57 -0.34 -0.16
N ARG A 38 1.24 -0.11 0.98
CA ARG A 38 1.88 -1.16 1.78
C ARG A 38 0.91 -2.20 2.33
N ASP A 39 -0.27 -1.78 2.73
CA ASP A 39 -1.31 -2.66 3.28
C ASP A 39 -2.05 -3.46 2.19
N GLY A 40 -1.80 -3.16 0.91
CA GLY A 40 -2.41 -3.84 -0.23
C GLY A 40 -3.88 -3.49 -0.46
N VAL A 41 -4.52 -2.74 0.44
CA VAL A 41 -5.95 -2.41 0.34
C VAL A 41 -6.22 -1.57 -0.90
N LEU A 42 -5.39 -0.55 -1.13
CA LEU A 42 -5.48 0.30 -2.31
C LEU A 42 -5.23 -0.47 -3.62
N LEU A 43 -4.35 -1.47 -3.62
CA LEU A 43 -4.12 -2.32 -4.78
C LEU A 43 -5.33 -3.20 -5.09
N CYS A 44 -6.01 -3.70 -4.05
CA CYS A 44 -7.24 -4.46 -4.24
C CYS A 44 -8.40 -3.59 -4.74
N GLN A 45 -8.49 -2.36 -4.22
CA GLN A 45 -9.44 -1.36 -4.70
C GLN A 45 -9.17 -0.98 -6.16
N LEU A 46 -7.91 -0.80 -6.54
CA LEU A 46 -7.49 -0.54 -7.92
C LEU A 46 -8.03 -1.62 -8.87
N LEU A 47 -7.84 -2.90 -8.51
CA LEU A 47 -8.32 -4.01 -9.33
C LEU A 47 -9.84 -4.01 -9.49
N ASN A 48 -10.58 -3.71 -8.42
CA ASN A 48 -12.04 -3.58 -8.48
C ASN A 48 -12.53 -2.36 -9.27
N ASN A 49 -11.73 -1.29 -9.35
CA ASN A 49 -12.05 -0.11 -10.16
C ASN A 49 -11.83 -0.37 -11.66
N LEU A 50 -10.84 -1.19 -12.01
CA LEU A 50 -10.54 -1.57 -13.39
C LEU A 50 -11.47 -2.68 -13.91
N LEU A 51 -11.77 -3.65 -13.05
CA LEU A 51 -12.64 -4.77 -13.35
C LEU A 51 -13.61 -4.98 -12.18
N PRO A 52 -14.91 -4.72 -12.35
CA PRO A 52 -15.88 -4.93 -11.28
C PRO A 52 -15.84 -6.37 -10.76
N HIS A 53 -15.83 -6.53 -9.43
CA HIS A 53 -15.77 -7.83 -8.74
C HIS A 53 -14.49 -8.65 -8.99
N ALA A 54 -13.40 -8.04 -9.45
CA ALA A 54 -12.11 -8.71 -9.61
C ALA A 54 -11.61 -9.35 -8.31
N ILE A 55 -11.83 -8.68 -7.16
CA ILE A 55 -11.50 -9.26 -5.86
C ILE A 55 -12.57 -8.96 -4.81
N ASN A 56 -12.95 -9.99 -4.05
CA ASN A 56 -13.77 -9.84 -2.87
C ASN A 56 -12.94 -9.27 -1.69
N LEU A 57 -13.07 -7.97 -1.42
CA LEU A 57 -12.36 -7.31 -0.31
C LEU A 57 -12.64 -7.93 1.07
N ARG A 58 -13.73 -8.70 1.22
CA ARG A 58 -14.04 -9.44 2.45
C ARG A 58 -13.15 -10.68 2.64
N GLU A 59 -12.68 -11.28 1.56
CA GLU A 59 -11.75 -12.43 1.60
C GLU A 59 -10.30 -11.97 1.82
N ILE A 60 -9.95 -10.77 1.34
CA ILE A 60 -8.61 -10.18 1.55
C ILE A 60 -8.48 -9.64 2.99
N ASN A 61 -9.53 -9.02 3.53
CA ASN A 61 -9.61 -8.60 4.93
C ASN A 61 -9.91 -9.76 5.88
N LEU A 62 -9.41 -10.97 5.61
CA LEU A 62 -9.19 -11.94 6.67
C LEU A 62 -8.11 -11.36 7.57
N ARG A 63 -8.52 -10.40 8.42
CA ARG A 63 -7.83 -10.02 9.64
C ARG A 63 -7.37 -11.34 10.24
N PRO A 64 -6.07 -11.62 10.39
CA PRO A 64 -5.70 -12.51 11.46
C PRO A 64 -6.22 -11.79 12.71
N GLN A 65 -7.37 -12.24 13.23
CA GLN A 65 -7.85 -11.81 14.53
C GLN A 65 -6.73 -12.21 15.49
N MET A 66 -5.86 -11.27 15.83
CA MET A 66 -4.70 -11.50 16.69
C MET A 66 -3.77 -12.63 16.19
N SER A 67 -2.96 -12.38 15.16
CA SER A 67 -1.59 -12.91 15.23
C SER A 67 -0.65 -11.73 15.50
N GLN A 68 -0.37 -11.54 16.79
CA GLN A 68 0.91 -11.04 17.23
C GLN A 68 1.96 -11.97 16.60
N VAL A 69 2.38 -11.71 15.36
CA VAL A 69 3.63 -12.28 14.89
C VAL A 69 4.69 -11.54 15.68
N THR A 70 4.99 -12.11 16.84
CA THR A 70 6.08 -11.71 17.71
C THR A 70 7.29 -11.44 16.84
N HIS A 71 7.87 -10.26 17.03
CA HIS A 71 9.25 -9.95 16.69
C HIS A 71 10.21 -10.93 17.40
N THR A 72 10.19 -12.22 17.07
CA THR A 72 11.16 -13.21 17.56
C THR A 72 12.28 -13.48 16.54
N HIS A 73 12.26 -12.84 15.37
CA HIS A 73 13.36 -12.94 14.40
C HIS A 73 14.24 -11.68 14.27
N ALA A 74 14.10 -10.69 15.17
CA ALA A 74 14.95 -9.49 15.20
C ALA A 74 15.79 -9.37 16.49
N ARG A 75 15.94 -10.45 17.27
CA ARG A 75 16.79 -10.47 18.48
C ARG A 75 17.85 -11.57 18.53
N LEU A 76 18.07 -12.30 17.42
CA LEU A 76 19.15 -13.28 17.31
C LEU A 76 20.32 -12.84 16.42
N ILE A 77 20.37 -11.59 15.96
CA ILE A 77 21.53 -11.03 15.21
C ILE A 77 22.09 -9.79 15.92
N SER A 78 22.12 -9.79 17.25
CA SER A 78 22.96 -8.86 18.01
C SER A 78 23.68 -9.55 19.19
N ALA A 79 23.80 -10.87 19.14
CA ALA A 79 24.59 -11.65 20.08
C ALA A 79 25.54 -12.55 19.29
N GLY A 80 26.72 -12.01 18.97
CA GLY A 80 27.82 -12.73 18.37
C GLY A 80 28.10 -12.31 16.93
N TRP A 81 29.31 -11.75 16.74
CA TRP A 81 29.95 -11.22 15.53
C TRP A 81 29.64 -9.76 15.21
#